data_AF-A0A940TGY5-F1
#
_entry.id   AF-A0A940TGY5-F1
#
_cell.length_a   1.000
_cell.length_b   1.000
_cell.length_c   1.000
_cell.angle_alpha   90.00
_cell.angle_beta   90.00
_cell.angle_gamma   90.00
#
_symmetry.space_group_name_H-M   'P 1'
#
loop_
_entity.id
_entity.type
_entity.pdbx_description
1 polymer ?
#
loop_
_entity_poly.entity_id
_entity_poly.type
_entity_poly.pdbx_seq_one_letter_code
_entity_poly.pdbx_strand_id
1 'polypeptide(L)'
;MREVFKPTEVQKKALELLRSGAKHILLFGGSRSGKTTVLVMAVIFRACRYAGSRHLICRFRAKDARSSVLHETLIPWLNKTIGARNYKANVHDGLITLWNGSEIWIGGLGDKEQVDRILGHEYVTIYFNEVSQISYSAITTAYSRLAMKVEGCKNKFFYDCNPCSPMHWAYKVFIRKIEPRTDEKLNKPELYASAVLNPADNAENLDEDDISDILDN
;
A
#
# COMPACT_ATOMS: atom_id res chain seq x y z
N MET A 1 -0.22 -9.00 -24.50
CA MET A 1 0.55 -7.77 -24.83
C MET A 1 0.88 -7.09 -23.50
N ARG A 2 2.09 -6.55 -23.30
CA ARG A 2 2.39 -5.80 -22.07
C ARG A 2 1.64 -4.47 -22.10
N GLU A 3 0.93 -4.15 -21.03
CA GLU A 3 0.15 -2.93 -20.87
C GLU A 3 0.91 -1.96 -19.97
N VAL A 4 0.96 -0.69 -20.38
CA VAL A 4 1.52 0.38 -19.57
C VAL A 4 0.41 0.94 -18.69
N PHE A 5 0.64 0.99 -17.37
CA PHE A 5 -0.27 1.65 -16.45
C PHE A 5 -0.40 3.14 -16.82
N LYS A 6 -1.62 3.58 -17.11
CA LYS A 6 -1.94 4.97 -17.44
C LYS A 6 -2.65 5.62 -16.24
N PRO A 7 -1.93 6.34 -15.37
CA PRO A 7 -2.55 6.97 -14.21
C PRO A 7 -3.41 8.17 -14.63
N THR A 8 -4.56 8.34 -13.99
CA THR A 8 -5.34 9.60 -14.06
C THR A 8 -4.56 10.75 -13.42
N GLU A 9 -5.00 11.99 -13.60
CA GLU A 9 -4.30 13.16 -13.01
C GLU A 9 -4.18 13.09 -11.49
N VAL A 10 -5.21 12.60 -10.78
CA VAL A 10 -5.14 12.44 -9.33
C VAL A 10 -4.17 11.32 -8.93
N GLN A 11 -4.09 10.25 -9.72
CA GLN A 11 -3.14 9.16 -9.50
C GLN A 11 -1.71 9.59 -9.80
N LYS A 12 -1.47 10.48 -10.77
CA LYS A 12 -0.15 11.09 -11.02
C LYS A 12 0.33 11.88 -9.81
N LYS A 13 -0.52 12.73 -9.24
CA LYS A 13 -0.21 13.46 -7.99
C LYS A 13 0.09 12.52 -6.83
N ALA A 14 -0.67 11.42 -6.70
CA ALA A 14 -0.38 10.39 -5.71
C ALA A 14 1.00 9.74 -5.94
N LEU A 15 1.35 9.39 -7.17
CA LEU A 15 2.67 8.84 -7.52
C LEU A 15 3.81 9.82 -7.22
N GLU A 16 3.63 11.12 -7.47
CA GLU A 16 4.59 12.16 -7.08
C GLU A 16 4.78 12.21 -5.56
N LEU A 17 3.69 12.14 -4.80
CA LEU A 17 3.76 12.07 -3.35
C LEU A 17 4.54 10.84 -2.88
N LEU A 18 4.31 9.67 -3.49
CA LEU A 18 5.03 8.43 -3.17
C LEU A 18 6.54 8.55 -3.43
N ARG A 19 6.95 9.37 -4.42
CA ARG A 19 8.35 9.66 -4.74
C ARG A 19 9.00 10.70 -3.81
N SER A 20 8.22 11.44 -3.03
CA SER A 20 8.71 12.49 -2.13
C SER A 20 9.69 11.97 -1.05
N GLY A 21 10.26 12.88 -0.26
CA GLY A 21 11.10 12.54 0.89
C GLY A 21 10.37 11.86 2.06
N ALA A 22 9.03 11.87 2.07
CA ALA A 22 8.25 11.32 3.18
C ALA A 22 8.47 9.80 3.34
N LYS A 23 8.55 9.37 4.60
CA LYS A 23 8.72 7.96 4.97
C LYS A 23 7.38 7.23 5.10
N HIS A 24 6.36 7.92 5.60
CA HIS A 24 5.01 7.39 5.80
C HIS A 24 4.04 8.13 4.87
N ILE A 25 3.34 7.40 4.00
CA ILE A 25 2.48 8.03 2.98
C ILE A 25 1.12 7.36 2.95
N LEU A 26 0.08 8.14 3.25
CA LEU A 26 -1.31 7.67 3.31
C LEU A 26 -2.14 8.23 2.15
N LEU A 27 -2.75 7.33 1.38
CA LEU A 27 -3.78 7.70 0.42
C LEU A 27 -5.16 7.50 1.05
N PHE A 28 -5.95 8.57 1.11
CA PHE A 28 -7.35 8.56 1.57
C PHE A 28 -8.30 8.65 0.39
N GLY A 29 -9.52 8.14 0.53
CA GLY A 29 -10.54 8.32 -0.50
C GLY A 29 -11.63 7.26 -0.46
N GLY A 30 -12.78 7.54 -1.06
CA GLY A 30 -13.90 6.60 -1.13
C GLY A 30 -13.55 5.30 -1.87
N SER A 31 -14.48 4.35 -1.84
CA SER A 31 -14.38 3.13 -2.64
C SER A 31 -14.15 3.49 -4.12
N ARG A 32 -13.44 2.62 -4.85
CA ARG A 32 -13.16 2.79 -6.29
C ARG A 32 -12.32 4.01 -6.70
N SER A 33 -11.71 4.74 -5.76
CA SER A 33 -10.83 5.88 -6.10
C SER A 33 -9.42 5.52 -6.58
N GLY A 34 -9.12 4.23 -6.82
CA GLY A 34 -7.85 3.77 -7.40
C GLY A 34 -6.65 3.72 -6.46
N LYS A 35 -6.83 3.96 -5.15
CA LYS A 35 -5.75 3.97 -4.13
C LYS A 35 -4.91 2.69 -4.14
N THR A 36 -5.58 1.55 -4.02
CA THR A 36 -4.95 0.23 -3.97
C THR A 36 -4.11 0.00 -5.22
N THR A 37 -4.66 0.30 -6.40
CA THR A 37 -3.95 0.17 -7.68
C THR A 37 -2.68 1.02 -7.71
N VAL A 38 -2.74 2.30 -7.32
CA VAL A 38 -1.57 3.18 -7.28
C VAL A 38 -0.47 2.64 -6.35
N LEU A 39 -0.84 2.19 -5.15
CA LEU A 39 0.11 1.68 -4.16
C LEU A 39 0.71 0.34 -4.59
N VAL A 40 -0.10 -0.57 -5.14
CA VAL A 40 0.36 -1.83 -5.72
C VAL A 40 1.33 -1.58 -6.89
N MET A 41 0.99 -0.67 -7.79
CA MET A 41 1.86 -0.30 -8.90
C MET A 41 3.18 0.30 -8.41
N ALA A 42 3.17 1.09 -7.34
CA ALA A 42 4.39 1.60 -6.72
C ALA A 42 5.24 0.48 -6.10
N VAL A 43 4.62 -0.54 -5.48
CA VAL A 43 5.34 -1.73 -4.98
C VAL A 43 5.95 -2.53 -6.13
N ILE A 44 5.20 -2.81 -7.20
CA ILE A 44 5.70 -3.51 -8.40
C ILE A 44 6.88 -2.74 -9.00
N PHE A 45 6.75 -1.43 -9.20
CA PHE A 45 7.81 -0.58 -9.73
C PHE A 45 9.08 -0.69 -8.89
N ARG A 46 8.96 -0.59 -7.56
CA ARG A 46 10.10 -0.71 -6.65
C ARG A 46 10.73 -2.10 -6.73
N ALA A 47 9.93 -3.17 -6.76
CA ALA A 47 10.41 -4.54 -6.89
C ALA A 47 11.16 -4.77 -8.20
N CYS A 48 10.71 -4.19 -9.32
CA CYS A 48 11.42 -4.26 -10.60
C CYS A 48 12.70 -3.42 -10.61
N ARG A 49 12.65 -2.20 -10.06
CA ARG A 49 13.73 -1.22 -10.16
C ARG A 49 14.92 -1.55 -9.27
N TYR A 50 14.68 -2.16 -8.12
CA TYR A 50 15.68 -2.46 -7.11
C TYR A 50 15.77 -3.98 -6.96
N ALA A 51 16.75 -4.61 -7.64
CA ALA A 51 16.89 -6.06 -7.65
C ALA A 51 17.13 -6.63 -6.24
N GLY A 52 16.57 -7.80 -5.96
CA GLY A 52 16.68 -8.47 -4.66
C GLY A 52 15.94 -7.78 -3.51
N SER A 53 15.09 -6.79 -3.77
CA SER A 53 14.37 -6.07 -2.72
C SER A 53 13.17 -6.85 -2.20
N ARG A 54 12.87 -6.72 -0.90
CA ARG A 54 11.65 -7.27 -0.29
C ARG A 54 10.63 -6.20 0.02
N HIS A 55 9.38 -6.51 -0.28
CA HIS A 55 8.22 -5.68 -0.01
C HIS A 55 7.16 -6.50 0.73
N LEU A 56 6.46 -5.87 1.66
CA LEU A 56 5.33 -6.46 2.35
C LEU A 56 4.06 -5.69 2.02
N ILE A 57 2.98 -6.40 1.72
CA ILE A 57 1.62 -5.89 1.68
C ILE A 57 0.81 -6.63 2.73
N CYS A 58 0.21 -5.92 3.67
CA CYS A 58 -0.59 -6.54 4.72
C CYS A 58 -1.90 -5.81 4.99
N ARG A 59 -2.89 -6.59 5.41
CA ARG A 59 -4.16 -6.11 5.98
C ARG A 59 -4.29 -6.57 7.42
N PHE A 60 -5.43 -6.30 8.05
CA PHE A 60 -5.75 -6.90 9.35
C PHE A 60 -5.71 -8.45 9.26
N ARG A 61 -6.45 -9.05 8.32
CA ARG A 61 -6.43 -10.51 8.08
C ARG A 61 -5.67 -10.85 6.81
N ALA A 62 -4.82 -11.87 6.86
CA ALA A 62 -4.06 -12.34 5.70
C ALA A 62 -4.98 -12.84 4.57
N LYS A 63 -6.12 -13.46 4.92
CA LYS A 63 -7.13 -13.89 3.94
C LYS A 63 -7.66 -12.71 3.12
N ASP A 64 -7.95 -11.59 3.77
CA ASP A 64 -8.46 -10.40 3.10
C ASP A 64 -7.39 -9.80 2.20
N ALA A 65 -6.12 -9.78 2.64
CA ALA A 65 -5.00 -9.32 1.82
C ALA A 65 -4.82 -10.18 0.57
N ARG A 66 -4.94 -11.51 0.72
CA ARG A 66 -4.89 -12.45 -0.41
C ARG A 66 -6.04 -12.22 -1.38
N SER A 67 -7.28 -12.18 -0.90
CA SER A 67 -8.44 -11.97 -1.76
C SER A 67 -8.37 -10.61 -2.46
N SER A 68 -8.41 -9.51 -1.70
CA SER A 68 -8.59 -8.17 -2.26
C SER A 68 -7.36 -7.55 -2.92
N VAL A 69 -6.14 -7.88 -2.46
CA VAL A 69 -4.92 -7.23 -2.97
C VAL A 69 -4.14 -8.17 -3.86
N LEU A 70 -3.85 -9.40 -3.42
CA LEU A 70 -3.08 -10.34 -4.23
C LEU A 70 -3.83 -10.76 -5.50
N HIS A 71 -5.08 -11.25 -5.36
CA HIS A 71 -5.84 -11.78 -6.49
C HIS A 71 -6.50 -10.71 -7.35
N GLU A 72 -7.16 -9.72 -6.75
CA GLU A 72 -7.89 -8.70 -7.53
C GLU A 72 -6.99 -7.61 -8.13
N THR A 73 -5.81 -7.33 -7.53
CA THR A 73 -4.98 -6.19 -7.96
C THR A 73 -3.57 -6.60 -8.39
N LEU A 74 -2.78 -7.20 -7.51
CA LEU A 74 -1.35 -7.46 -7.72
C LEU A 74 -1.09 -8.43 -8.87
N ILE A 75 -1.70 -9.63 -8.87
CA ILE A 75 -1.51 -10.60 -9.95
C ILE A 75 -1.97 -10.06 -11.31
N PRO A 76 -3.17 -9.46 -11.44
CA PRO A 76 -3.59 -8.83 -12.68
C PRO A 76 -2.59 -7.79 -13.20
N TRP A 77 -2.10 -6.90 -12.33
CA TRP A 77 -1.12 -5.89 -12.72
C TRP A 77 0.25 -6.47 -13.05
N LEU A 78 0.72 -7.50 -12.34
CA LEU A 78 1.95 -8.21 -12.71
C LEU A 78 1.83 -8.85 -14.10
N ASN A 79 0.69 -9.51 -14.38
CA ASN A 79 0.43 -10.11 -15.69
C ASN A 79 0.40 -9.06 -16.81
N LYS A 80 -0.26 -7.93 -16.57
CA LYS A 80 -0.35 -6.82 -17.52
C LYS A 80 1.01 -6.15 -17.76
N THR A 81 1.79 -5.90 -16.72
CA THR A 81 2.98 -5.03 -16.80
C THR A 81 4.26 -5.79 -17.10
N ILE A 82 4.63 -6.74 -16.24
CA ILE A 82 5.89 -7.49 -16.38
C ILE A 82 5.68 -8.80 -17.15
N GLY A 83 4.47 -9.38 -17.09
CA GLY A 83 4.09 -10.63 -17.74
C GLY A 83 4.32 -11.86 -16.87
N ALA A 84 3.40 -12.84 -16.98
CA ALA A 84 3.34 -14.06 -16.15
C ALA A 84 4.64 -14.89 -16.10
N ARG A 85 5.49 -14.81 -17.12
CA ARG A 85 6.78 -15.54 -17.16
C ARG A 85 7.88 -14.91 -16.30
N ASN A 86 7.66 -13.69 -15.81
CA ASN A 86 8.66 -12.90 -15.09
C ASN A 86 8.44 -12.88 -13.58
N TYR A 87 7.53 -13.70 -13.07
CA TYR A 87 7.37 -13.93 -11.63
C TYR A 87 6.87 -15.35 -11.35
N LYS A 88 7.11 -15.81 -10.12
CA LYS A 88 6.54 -17.04 -9.57
C LYS A 88 5.63 -16.67 -8.40
N ALA A 89 4.40 -17.16 -8.41
CA ALA A 89 3.46 -17.00 -7.30
C ALA A 89 3.40 -18.27 -6.46
N ASN A 90 3.73 -18.15 -5.18
CA ASN A 90 3.39 -19.12 -4.15
C ASN A 90 2.25 -18.54 -3.31
N VAL A 91 1.03 -18.71 -3.79
CA VAL A 91 -0.18 -18.09 -3.21
C VAL A 91 -0.47 -18.61 -1.80
N HIS A 92 -0.20 -19.89 -1.55
CA HIS A 92 -0.36 -20.51 -0.23
C HIS A 92 0.48 -19.79 0.82
N ASP A 93 1.76 -19.56 0.50
CA ASP A 93 2.69 -18.89 1.39
C ASP A 93 2.54 -17.36 1.36
N GLY A 94 1.79 -16.82 0.39
CA GLY A 94 1.61 -15.38 0.21
C GLY A 94 2.89 -14.72 -0.32
N LEU A 95 3.61 -15.38 -1.21
CA LEU A 95 4.87 -14.90 -1.75
C LEU A 95 4.81 -14.79 -3.28
N ILE A 96 5.24 -13.65 -3.81
CA ILE A 96 5.56 -13.44 -5.21
C ILE A 96 7.06 -13.20 -5.34
N THR A 97 7.75 -13.98 -6.17
CA THR A 97 9.18 -13.78 -6.49
C THR A 97 9.32 -13.33 -7.94
N LEU A 98 9.99 -12.20 -8.19
CA LEU A 98 10.25 -11.67 -9.52
C LEU A 98 11.53 -12.27 -10.12
N TRP A 99 11.65 -12.16 -11.45
CA TRP A 99 12.82 -12.58 -12.23
C TRP A 99 14.17 -12.00 -11.76
N ASN A 100 14.17 -10.86 -11.07
CA ASN A 100 15.37 -10.19 -10.55
C ASN A 100 15.66 -10.52 -9.07
N GLY A 101 14.98 -11.54 -8.51
CA GLY A 101 15.12 -11.96 -7.12
C GLY A 101 14.36 -11.11 -6.10
N SER A 102 13.65 -10.07 -6.52
CA SER A 102 12.82 -9.29 -5.60
C SER A 102 11.57 -10.07 -5.15
N GLU A 103 11.12 -9.82 -3.94
CA GLU A 103 10.01 -10.54 -3.30
C GLU A 103 8.90 -9.58 -2.86
N ILE A 104 7.65 -9.98 -3.10
CA ILE A 104 6.46 -9.30 -2.56
C ILE A 104 5.71 -10.30 -1.68
N TRP A 105 5.69 -10.02 -0.39
CA TRP A 105 5.05 -10.81 0.65
C TRP A 105 3.65 -10.28 0.94
N ILE A 106 2.70 -11.18 1.17
CA ILE A 106 1.30 -10.91 1.51
C ILE A 106 1.03 -11.48 2.90
N GLY A 107 0.58 -10.63 3.82
CA GLY A 107 0.41 -11.01 5.22
C GLY A 107 -0.77 -10.36 5.92
N GLY A 108 -0.93 -10.73 7.20
CA GLY A 108 -1.93 -10.16 8.11
C GLY A 108 -1.29 -9.77 9.43
N LEU A 109 -1.81 -8.70 10.06
CA LEU A 109 -1.34 -8.22 11.37
C LEU A 109 -2.21 -8.69 12.55
N GLY A 110 -3.36 -9.29 12.28
CA GLY A 110 -4.33 -9.73 13.29
C GLY A 110 -4.14 -11.15 13.81
N ASP A 111 -3.25 -11.95 13.20
CA ASP A 111 -2.98 -13.34 13.57
C ASP A 111 -1.50 -13.49 13.95
N LYS A 112 -1.23 -14.01 15.14
CA LYS A 112 0.11 -14.10 15.72
C LYS A 112 1.05 -14.94 14.85
N GLU A 113 0.60 -16.07 14.28
CA GLU A 113 1.45 -16.90 13.44
C GLU A 113 1.85 -16.17 12.14
N GLN A 114 0.91 -15.42 11.57
CA GLN A 114 1.16 -14.61 10.38
C GLN A 114 2.11 -13.46 10.70
N VAL A 115 1.94 -12.83 11.86
CA VAL A 115 2.82 -11.78 12.37
C VAL A 115 4.24 -12.31 12.54
N ASP A 116 4.44 -13.44 13.22
CA ASP A 116 5.77 -14.01 13.44
C ASP A 116 6.49 -14.29 12.10
N ARG A 117 5.75 -14.80 11.11
CA ARG A 117 6.28 -15.04 9.76
C ARG A 117 6.71 -13.74 9.06
N ILE A 118 5.86 -12.72 9.02
CA ILE A 118 6.23 -11.45 8.37
C ILE A 118 7.32 -10.71 9.16
N LEU A 119 7.39 -10.90 10.48
CA LEU A 119 8.38 -10.27 11.34
C LEU A 119 9.77 -10.93 11.23
N GLY A 120 9.86 -12.16 10.71
CA GLY A 120 11.11 -12.86 10.44
C GLY A 120 11.95 -12.27 9.30
N HIS A 121 11.41 -11.30 8.56
CA HIS A 121 12.08 -10.66 7.43
C HIS A 121 12.24 -9.15 7.61
N GLU A 122 13.19 -8.59 6.86
CA GLU A 122 13.33 -7.15 6.68
C GLU A 122 12.85 -6.77 5.27
N TYR A 123 12.23 -5.59 5.18
CA TYR A 123 11.66 -5.05 3.94
C TYR A 123 12.16 -3.64 3.66
N VAL A 124 12.22 -3.28 2.39
CA VAL A 124 12.46 -1.90 1.93
C VAL A 124 11.14 -1.15 1.73
N THR A 125 9.99 -1.85 1.76
CA THR A 125 8.65 -1.27 1.67
C THR A 125 7.66 -2.10 2.46
N ILE A 126 6.81 -1.45 3.24
CA ILE A 126 5.66 -2.09 3.88
C ILE A 126 4.42 -1.27 3.54
N TYR A 127 3.43 -1.91 2.94
CA TYR A 127 2.15 -1.34 2.58
C TYR A 127 1.06 -1.93 3.45
N PHE A 128 0.43 -1.09 4.26
CA PHE A 128 -0.73 -1.43 5.07
C PHE A 128 -2.00 -1.03 4.33
N ASN A 129 -2.79 -2.02 3.91
CA ASN A 129 -4.06 -1.79 3.23
C ASN A 129 -5.23 -1.77 4.22
N GLU A 130 -6.19 -0.89 3.99
CA GLU A 130 -7.42 -0.72 4.79
C GLU A 130 -7.11 -0.48 6.28
N VAL A 131 -6.28 0.53 6.55
CA VAL A 131 -5.74 0.78 7.88
C VAL A 131 -6.77 1.30 8.90
N SER A 132 -7.97 1.64 8.43
CA SER A 132 -9.16 1.86 9.28
C SER A 132 -9.53 0.64 10.12
N GLN A 133 -9.12 -0.56 9.70
CA GLN A 133 -9.39 -1.84 10.37
C GLN A 133 -8.21 -2.32 11.24
N ILE A 134 -7.09 -1.60 11.25
CA ILE A 134 -5.86 -2.03 11.91
C ILE A 134 -5.56 -1.11 13.09
N SER A 135 -5.28 -1.68 14.26
CA SER A 135 -4.90 -0.87 15.44
C SER A 135 -3.53 -0.21 15.24
N TYR A 136 -3.35 0.96 15.86
CA TYR A 136 -2.07 1.66 15.81
C TYR A 136 -0.92 0.82 16.40
N SER A 137 -1.19 0.05 17.47
CA SER A 137 -0.19 -0.85 18.05
C SER A 137 0.29 -1.90 17.06
N ALA A 138 -0.61 -2.55 16.33
CA ALA A 138 -0.26 -3.54 15.31
C ALA A 138 0.58 -2.94 14.18
N ILE A 139 0.25 -1.72 13.73
CA ILE A 139 1.05 -0.97 12.75
C ILE A 139 2.48 -0.72 13.28
N THR A 140 2.60 -0.22 14.52
CA THR A 140 3.92 0.11 15.10
C THR A 140 4.81 -1.11 15.32
N THR A 141 4.26 -2.30 15.55
CA THR A 141 5.02 -3.55 15.63
C THR A 141 5.79 -3.84 14.34
N ALA A 142 5.18 -3.55 13.18
CA ALA A 142 5.81 -3.74 11.88
C ALA A 142 6.89 -2.69 11.57
N TYR A 143 7.01 -1.60 12.34
CA TYR A 143 7.95 -0.53 12.02
C TYR A 143 9.41 -0.99 12.03
N SER A 144 9.75 -1.89 12.95
CA SER A 144 11.11 -2.43 13.07
C SER A 144 11.52 -3.28 11.86
N ARG A 145 10.56 -3.77 11.07
CA ARG A 145 10.84 -4.63 9.90
C ARG A 145 11.21 -3.83 8.66
N LEU A 146 10.95 -2.53 8.65
CA LEU A 146 11.37 -1.64 7.54
C LEU A 146 12.85 -1.26 7.68
N ALA A 147 13.72 -2.27 7.68
CA ALA A 147 15.15 -2.15 7.98
C ALA A 147 16.07 -2.63 6.83
N MET A 148 15.51 -3.23 5.77
CA MET A 148 16.31 -3.74 4.67
C MET A 148 17.05 -2.60 3.98
N LYS A 149 18.33 -2.81 3.68
CA LYS A 149 19.15 -1.88 2.91
C LYS A 149 19.23 -2.37 1.47
N VAL A 150 18.78 -1.53 0.53
CA VAL A 150 18.92 -1.76 -0.90
C VAL A 150 19.44 -0.47 -1.53
N GLU A 151 20.53 -0.57 -2.28
CA GLU A 151 21.21 0.60 -2.84
C GLU A 151 20.26 1.47 -3.70
N GLY A 152 20.29 2.78 -3.46
CA GLY A 152 19.41 3.74 -4.14
C GLY A 152 17.93 3.68 -3.73
N CYS A 153 17.51 2.74 -2.87
CA CYS A 153 16.11 2.57 -2.48
C CYS A 153 15.87 3.07 -1.05
N LYS A 154 15.12 4.17 -0.91
CA LYS A 154 14.69 4.65 0.40
C LYS A 154 13.56 3.79 0.98
N ASN A 155 13.67 3.47 2.26
CA ASN A 155 12.66 2.75 3.02
C ASN A 155 11.37 3.56 3.14
N LYS A 156 10.22 2.97 2.76
CA LYS A 156 8.92 3.64 2.79
C LYS A 156 7.81 2.77 3.38
N PHE A 157 6.92 3.40 4.12
CA PHE A 157 5.63 2.86 4.49
C PHE A 157 4.53 3.48 3.64
N PHE A 158 3.68 2.62 3.10
CA PHE A 158 2.47 3.02 2.38
C PHE A 158 1.25 2.62 3.19
N TYR A 159 0.21 3.44 3.10
CA TYR A 159 -1.04 3.25 3.79
C TYR A 159 -2.17 3.63 2.85
N ASP A 160 -3.29 2.93 2.94
CA ASP A 160 -4.57 3.45 2.47
C ASP A 160 -5.69 3.20 3.46
N CYS A 161 -6.71 4.04 3.37
CA CYS A 161 -8.00 3.76 3.96
C CYS A 161 -9.09 4.57 3.26
N ASN A 162 -10.32 4.10 3.45
CA ASN A 162 -11.48 4.93 3.25
C ASN A 162 -11.56 6.02 4.34
N PRO A 163 -12.31 7.12 4.12
CA PRO A 163 -12.46 8.17 5.12
C PRO A 163 -12.83 7.59 6.48
N CYS A 164 -12.08 7.99 7.51
CA CYS A 164 -12.25 7.50 8.87
C CYS A 164 -12.54 8.68 9.82
N SER A 165 -13.09 8.36 11.00
CA SER A 165 -13.38 9.38 12.02
C SER A 165 -12.15 10.24 12.33
N PRO A 166 -12.31 11.55 12.61
CA PRO A 166 -11.22 12.41 13.10
C PRO A 166 -10.51 11.89 14.36
N MET A 167 -11.14 10.98 15.10
CA MET A 167 -10.57 10.33 16.28
C MET A 167 -9.70 9.11 15.94
N HIS A 168 -9.81 8.58 14.73
CA HIS A 168 -9.02 7.43 14.29
C HIS A 168 -7.53 7.80 14.21
N TRP A 169 -6.66 6.86 14.59
CA TRP A 169 -5.21 7.12 14.69
C TRP A 169 -4.61 7.58 13.37
N ALA A 170 -5.08 7.07 12.23
CA ALA A 170 -4.57 7.46 10.92
C ALA A 170 -4.86 8.94 10.64
N TYR A 171 -6.05 9.44 11.02
CA TYR A 171 -6.36 10.85 10.91
C TYR A 171 -5.47 11.69 11.85
N LYS A 172 -5.31 11.26 13.11
CA LYS A 172 -4.44 11.92 14.08
C LYS A 172 -2.99 12.05 13.57
N VAL A 173 -2.42 10.97 13.05
CA VAL A 173 -1.03 10.91 12.57
C VAL A 173 -0.84 11.69 11.28
N PHE A 174 -1.66 11.42 10.27
CA PHE A 174 -1.40 11.92 8.91
C PHE A 174 -1.97 13.31 8.67
N ILE A 175 -3.11 13.65 9.27
CA ILE A 175 -3.77 14.95 9.09
C ILE A 175 -3.39 15.91 10.22
N ARG A 176 -3.63 15.51 11.48
CA ARG A 176 -3.37 16.39 12.64
C ARG A 176 -1.91 16.46 13.07
N LYS A 177 -1.06 15.52 12.59
CA LYS A 177 0.37 15.41 12.95
C LYS A 177 0.62 15.27 14.46
N ILE A 178 -0.22 14.47 15.12
CA ILE A 178 -0.11 14.19 16.56
C ILE A 178 0.02 12.69 16.83
N GLU A 179 0.65 12.35 17.96
CA GLU A 179 0.77 10.99 18.47
C GLU A 179 -0.58 10.50 19.01
N PRO A 180 -1.14 9.39 18.49
CA PRO A 180 -2.51 8.96 18.81
C PRO A 180 -2.83 8.76 20.30
N ARG A 181 -1.82 8.45 21.12
CA ARG A 181 -1.98 8.11 22.55
C ARG A 181 -1.87 9.33 23.47
N THR A 182 -1.01 10.30 23.14
CA THR A 182 -0.73 11.46 24.01
C THR A 182 -1.31 12.76 23.45
N ASP A 183 -1.74 12.77 22.18
CA ASP A 183 -2.15 13.95 21.42
C ASP A 183 -1.07 15.04 21.30
N GLU A 184 0.18 14.72 21.65
CA GLU A 184 1.35 15.58 21.47
C GLU A 184 1.75 15.63 19.98
N LYS A 185 2.46 16.69 19.59
CA LYS A 185 3.00 16.80 18.23
C LYS A 185 3.95 15.64 17.93
N LEU A 186 3.88 15.09 16.72
CA LEU A 186 4.86 14.11 16.27
C LEU A 186 6.26 14.73 16.27
N ASN A 187 7.27 13.94 16.63
CA ASN A 187 8.68 14.40 16.65
C ASN A 187 9.21 14.82 15.28
N LYS A 188 8.72 14.19 14.20
CA LYS A 188 9.15 14.40 12.81
C LYS A 188 7.94 14.43 11.87
N PRO A 189 7.07 15.45 11.97
CA PRO A 189 5.81 15.49 11.23
C PRO A 189 6.01 15.53 9.70
N GLU A 190 7.15 16.03 9.23
CA GLU A 190 7.55 16.09 7.82
C GLU A 190 7.77 14.71 7.18
N LEU A 191 7.98 13.67 7.98
CA LEU A 191 8.09 12.29 7.48
C LEU A 191 6.74 11.66 7.14
N TYR A 192 5.63 12.30 7.51
CA TYR A 192 4.28 11.83 7.27
C TYR A 192 3.63 12.69 6.20
N ALA A 193 3.16 12.09 5.11
CA ALA A 193 2.45 12.76 4.04
C ALA A 193 1.15 12.05 3.72
N SER A 194 0.19 12.78 3.15
CA SER A 194 -1.09 12.20 2.73
C SER A 194 -1.67 12.90 1.51
N ALA A 195 -2.46 12.17 0.73
CA ALA A 195 -3.26 12.71 -0.36
C ALA A 195 -4.68 12.11 -0.33
N VAL A 196 -5.64 12.85 -0.85
CA VAL A 196 -7.02 12.39 -1.05
C VAL A 196 -7.20 12.07 -2.54
N LEU A 197 -7.78 10.90 -2.83
CA LEU A 197 -8.19 10.46 -4.15
C LEU A 197 -9.70 10.29 -4.13
N ASN A 198 -10.44 11.10 -4.90
CA ASN A 198 -11.90 10.95 -4.97
C ASN A 198 -12.29 9.95 -6.06
N PRO A 199 -13.39 9.20 -5.88
CA PRO A 199 -13.88 8.27 -6.90
C PRO A 199 -14.22 8.97 -8.22
N ALA A 200 -14.82 10.17 -8.16
CA ALA A 200 -15.13 10.98 -9.35
C ALA A 200 -13.88 11.31 -10.19
N ASP A 201 -12.74 11.55 -9.55
CA ASP A 201 -11.45 11.80 -10.22
C ASP A 201 -10.84 10.53 -10.85
N ASN A 202 -11.48 9.37 -10.65
CA ASN A 202 -11.14 8.09 -11.24
C ASN A 202 -12.23 7.58 -12.22
N ALA A 203 -13.20 8.43 -12.59
CA ALA A 203 -14.33 8.05 -13.44
C ALA A 203 -13.93 7.39 -14.77
N GLU A 204 -12.78 7.77 -15.36
CA GLU A 204 -12.23 7.15 -16.57
C GLU A 204 -11.96 5.64 -16.44
N ASN A 205 -11.89 5.12 -15.21
CA ASN A 205 -11.68 3.70 -14.90
C ASN A 205 -12.91 3.04 -14.27
N LEU A 206 -14.07 3.70 -14.27
CA LEU A 206 -15.34 3.20 -13.73
C LEU A 206 -16.33 2.97 -14.88
N ASP A 207 -17.24 2.01 -14.70
CA ASP A 207 -18.35 1.82 -15.62
C ASP A 207 -19.38 2.96 -15.47
N GLU A 208 -20.17 3.24 -16.51
CA GLU A 208 -21.11 4.39 -16.52
C GLU A 208 -22.13 4.34 -15.37
N ASP A 209 -22.64 3.16 -15.05
CA ASP A 209 -23.58 2.96 -13.94
C ASP A 209 -22.94 3.32 -12.58
N ASP A 210 -21.67 2.97 -12.40
CA ASP A 210 -20.93 3.25 -11.16
C ASP A 210 -20.64 4.74 -10.95
N ILE A 211 -20.56 5.52 -12.03
CA ILE A 211 -20.35 6.98 -11.99
C ILE A 211 -21.61 7.68 -11.50
N SER A 212 -22.80 7.23 -11.94
CA SER A 212 -24.07 7.82 -11.54
C SER A 212 -24.30 7.74 -10.03
N ASP A 213 -24.10 6.55 -9.44
CA ASP A 213 -24.22 6.32 -7.98
C ASP A 213 -23.24 7.15 -7.13
N ILE A 214 -22.07 7.50 -7.69
CA ILE A 214 -21.04 8.30 -7.01
C ILE A 214 -21.40 9.80 -7.03
N LEU A 215 -22.09 10.28 -8.06
CA LEU A 215 -22.46 11.69 -8.23
C LEU A 215 -23.79 12.05 -7.55
N ASP A 216 -24.65 11.05 -7.31
CA ASP A 216 -25.97 11.22 -6.70
C ASP A 216 -25.96 11.16 -5.14
N ASN A 217 -24.77 11.04 -4.52
CA ASN A 217 -24.56 11.07 -3.06
C ASN A 217 -23.63 12.22 -2.62
#